data_AF-A0A3M7DLA9-F1
#
_entry.id   AF-A0A3M7DLA9-F1
#
_cell.length_a   1.000
_cell.length_b   1.000
_cell.length_c   1.000
_cell.angle_alpha   90.00
_cell.angle_beta   90.00
_cell.angle_gamma   90.00
#
_symmetry.space_group_name_H-M   'P 1'
#
loop_
_entity.id
_entity.type
_entity.pdbx_description
1 polymer ?
#
loop_
_entity_poly.entity_id
_entity_poly.type
_entity_poly.pdbx_seq_one_letter_code
_entity_poly.pdbx_strand_id
1 'polypeptide(L)'
;MNQTMDSDTALRNLPSTETLTIIDIAKPFLHPSQPIDSHDGKRNSNASDISSSNNTSPSLLVADLAHYRDLFTKLRFSYVEQVTKERFLKTITDKEPEFVESAENAELEERLRGDKAALKERKQEVANLLKELEEQSRSLAQPLRELVPPNETTGNENVRLKTTQLETLPSEIANLERIIADLRSAAQPKSSNPSLNLPLQSTVELLEKREQESADLDAKIDALRAALPGKRQQVERLRDELTPMQARKIKTVQEAQEARRRREGAGAGGAGDELEEKGRWLRGSEASLKGMLEV
;
A
#
# COMPACT_ATOMS: atom_id res chain seq x y z
N MET A 1 -42.78 64.21 83.85
CA MET A 1 -43.19 63.88 85.23
C MET A 1 -43.95 62.57 85.16
N ASN A 2 -43.46 61.59 85.90
CA ASN A 2 -43.77 60.16 85.92
C ASN A 2 -45.25 59.76 85.89
N GLN A 3 -45.54 58.63 85.23
CA GLN A 3 -46.28 57.52 85.83
C GLN A 3 -46.04 56.25 85.01
N THR A 4 -44.95 55.55 85.31
CA THR A 4 -44.79 54.12 85.00
C THR A 4 -45.67 53.35 85.98
N MET A 5 -46.83 52.87 85.53
CA MET A 5 -47.60 51.88 86.29
C MET A 5 -46.87 50.54 86.22
N ASP A 6 -46.42 50.05 87.38
CA ASP A 6 -45.68 48.80 87.57
C ASP A 6 -46.46 47.58 87.03
N SER A 7 -45.97 47.00 85.93
CA SER A 7 -46.48 45.76 85.32
C SER A 7 -46.48 44.57 86.28
N ASP A 8 -45.60 44.60 87.29
CA ASP A 8 -45.47 43.54 88.29
C ASP A 8 -46.61 43.51 89.30
N THR A 9 -47.30 44.63 89.51
CA THR A 9 -48.49 44.66 90.37
C THR A 9 -49.73 44.11 89.66
N ALA A 10 -49.80 44.29 88.33
CA ALA A 10 -50.89 43.76 87.51
C ALA A 10 -50.84 42.21 87.41
N LEU A 11 -49.63 41.63 87.35
CA LEU A 11 -49.45 40.18 87.28
C LEU A 11 -49.76 39.45 88.60
N ARG A 12 -49.68 40.13 89.75
CA ARG A 12 -50.00 39.55 91.07
C ARG A 12 -51.49 39.50 91.40
N ASN A 13 -52.33 40.23 90.66
CA ASN A 13 -53.79 40.27 90.86
C ASN A 13 -54.57 39.28 89.99
N LEU A 14 -53.89 38.37 89.30
CA LEU A 14 -54.56 37.29 88.58
C LEU A 14 -54.94 36.17 89.55
N PRO A 15 -56.25 35.86 89.72
CA PRO A 15 -56.64 34.67 90.48
C PRO A 15 -56.03 33.43 89.82
N SER A 16 -55.35 32.62 90.64
CA SER A 16 -54.72 31.38 90.23
C SER A 16 -55.75 30.40 89.65
N THR A 17 -55.42 29.85 88.48
CA THR A 17 -55.96 28.67 87.79
C THR A 17 -57.07 27.88 88.53
N GLU A 18 -58.30 28.36 88.48
CA GLU A 18 -59.47 27.47 88.55
C GLU A 18 -59.77 26.99 87.14
N THR A 19 -59.92 25.68 87.01
CA THR A 19 -60.25 24.99 85.75
C THR A 19 -61.63 25.45 85.28
N LEU A 20 -61.67 26.44 84.39
CA LEU A 20 -62.88 26.89 83.71
C LEU A 20 -63.42 25.73 82.86
N THR A 21 -64.42 25.01 83.37
CA THR A 21 -65.11 24.00 82.58
C THR A 21 -66.05 24.68 81.60
N ILE A 22 -66.19 24.12 80.39
CA ILE A 22 -67.03 24.67 79.31
C ILE A 22 -68.48 24.92 79.78
N ILE A 23 -68.93 24.18 80.80
CA ILE A 23 -70.25 24.32 81.43
C ILE A 23 -70.39 25.65 82.20
N ASP A 24 -69.32 26.14 82.83
CA ASP A 24 -69.35 27.44 83.54
C ASP A 24 -69.32 28.62 82.57
N ILE A 25 -68.67 28.46 81.41
CA ILE A 25 -68.70 29.45 80.32
C ILE A 25 -70.07 29.46 79.63
N ALA A 26 -70.79 28.34 79.61
CA ALA A 26 -72.09 28.21 78.95
C ALA A 26 -73.28 28.74 79.77
N LYS A 27 -73.15 28.87 81.10
CA LYS A 27 -74.24 29.31 82.01
C LYS A 27 -74.94 30.63 81.63
N PRO A 28 -74.24 31.68 81.15
CA PRO A 28 -74.90 32.94 80.76
C PRO A 28 -75.81 32.81 79.53
N PHE A 29 -75.63 31.75 78.73
CA PHE A 29 -76.38 31.55 77.48
C PHE A 29 -77.67 30.74 77.66
N LEU A 30 -77.88 30.05 78.80
CA LEU A 30 -79.04 29.16 79.00
C LEU A 30 -80.24 29.80 79.71
N HIS A 31 -80.09 30.92 80.43
CA HIS A 31 -81.17 31.55 81.19
C HIS A 31 -81.30 33.05 80.86
N PRO A 32 -82.18 33.45 79.93
CA PRO A 32 -82.47 34.86 79.68
C PRO A 32 -83.51 35.35 80.71
N SER A 33 -83.05 35.82 81.86
CA SER A 33 -83.90 36.54 82.82
C SER A 33 -84.30 37.91 82.25
N GLN A 34 -85.58 38.25 82.36
CA GLN A 34 -86.20 39.49 81.89
C GLN A 34 -85.58 40.79 82.43
N PRO A 35 -85.75 41.92 81.71
CA PRO A 35 -85.03 43.16 81.96
C PRO A 35 -85.66 43.99 83.08
N ILE A 36 -84.82 44.60 83.92
CA ILE A 36 -85.18 45.76 84.74
C ILE A 36 -84.56 46.98 84.06
N ASP A 37 -85.44 47.92 83.69
CA ASP A 37 -85.13 49.21 83.11
C ASP A 37 -84.10 50.02 83.92
N SER A 38 -83.15 50.64 83.23
CA SER A 38 -82.64 51.97 83.61
C SER A 38 -81.84 52.61 82.46
N HIS A 39 -82.55 53.47 81.74
CA HIS A 39 -82.19 54.84 81.39
C HIS A 39 -80.86 55.18 80.68
N ASP A 40 -81.08 55.85 79.54
CA ASP A 40 -80.45 57.10 79.09
C ASP A 40 -79.45 56.98 77.93
N GLY A 41 -79.97 57.32 76.75
CA GLY A 41 -79.23 57.36 75.51
C GLY A 41 -78.32 58.58 75.46
N LYS A 42 -77.02 58.33 75.25
CA LYS A 42 -76.10 59.35 74.77
C LYS A 42 -75.25 58.79 73.63
N ARG A 43 -75.54 59.33 72.45
CA ARG A 43 -74.87 59.07 71.17
C ARG A 43 -73.41 59.49 71.29
N ASN A 44 -72.47 58.55 71.20
CA ASN A 44 -71.08 58.80 70.90
C ASN A 44 -70.69 57.99 69.66
N SER A 45 -70.43 58.73 68.58
CA SER A 45 -69.83 58.23 67.35
C SER A 45 -68.37 57.87 67.61
N ASN A 46 -68.10 56.57 67.77
CA ASN A 46 -66.77 56.01 67.57
C ASN A 46 -66.91 54.66 66.87
N ALA A 47 -66.46 54.58 65.63
CA ALA A 47 -66.48 53.37 64.81
C ALA A 47 -65.31 52.47 65.22
N SER A 48 -65.35 51.91 66.43
CA SER A 48 -64.51 50.80 66.88
C SER A 48 -64.97 50.28 68.25
N ASP A 49 -66.28 50.13 68.47
CA ASP A 49 -66.81 49.41 69.63
C ASP A 49 -67.76 48.31 69.15
N ILE A 50 -67.17 47.21 68.67
CA ILE A 50 -67.86 45.92 68.48
C ILE A 50 -67.64 45.02 69.71
N SER A 51 -66.91 45.50 70.72
CA SER A 51 -66.60 44.76 71.94
C SER A 51 -67.68 44.82 73.03
N SER A 52 -68.73 45.62 72.87
CA SER A 52 -69.71 45.87 73.94
C SER A 52 -71.15 45.47 73.60
N SER A 53 -71.35 44.55 72.65
CA SER A 53 -72.64 43.86 72.48
C SER A 53 -72.54 42.42 72.98
N ASN A 54 -73.02 42.19 74.20
CA ASN A 54 -73.27 40.88 74.83
C ASN A 54 -74.32 40.02 74.09
N ASN A 55 -74.45 40.18 72.78
CA ASN A 55 -75.33 39.42 71.89
C ASN A 55 -74.48 38.84 70.75
N THR A 56 -73.54 37.95 71.07
CA THR A 56 -72.94 37.05 70.09
C THR A 56 -73.99 36.06 69.61
N SER A 57 -74.91 36.53 68.77
CA SER A 57 -75.74 35.65 67.97
C SER A 57 -74.82 34.85 67.05
N PRO A 58 -74.99 33.52 66.94
CA PRO A 58 -74.15 32.69 66.07
C PRO A 58 -74.13 33.18 64.62
N SER A 59 -75.15 33.91 64.17
CA SER A 59 -75.18 34.53 62.84
C SER A 59 -74.17 35.66 62.64
N LEU A 60 -73.85 36.43 63.69
CA LEU A 60 -72.90 37.55 63.61
C LEU A 60 -71.45 37.03 63.54
N LEU A 61 -71.14 36.00 64.34
CA LEU A 61 -69.85 35.31 64.29
C LEU A 61 -69.60 34.67 62.91
N VAL A 62 -70.64 34.11 62.28
CA VAL A 62 -70.52 33.58 60.92
C VAL A 62 -70.20 34.69 59.90
N ALA A 63 -70.78 35.87 60.06
CA ALA A 63 -70.48 37.02 59.20
C ALA A 63 -69.04 37.53 59.39
N ASP A 64 -68.56 37.64 60.63
CA ASP A 64 -67.19 38.06 60.93
C ASP A 64 -66.16 37.04 60.43
N LEU A 65 -66.41 35.75 60.64
CA LEU A 65 -65.53 34.69 60.12
C LEU A 65 -65.51 34.68 58.59
N ALA A 66 -66.64 34.95 57.93
CA ALA A 66 -66.68 35.12 56.48
C ALA A 66 -65.88 36.35 56.03
N HIS A 67 -65.98 37.47 56.76
CA HIS A 67 -65.20 38.68 56.47
C HIS A 67 -63.69 38.45 56.62
N TYR A 68 -63.24 37.83 57.72
CA TYR A 68 -61.82 37.52 57.92
C TYR A 68 -61.32 36.51 56.89
N ARG A 69 -62.13 35.51 56.51
CA ARG A 69 -61.79 34.59 55.42
C ARG A 69 -61.57 35.34 54.10
N ASP A 70 -62.45 36.27 53.75
CA ASP A 70 -62.33 37.07 52.53
C ASP A 70 -61.12 38.01 52.59
N LEU A 71 -60.83 38.59 53.76
CA LEU A 71 -59.65 39.43 53.97
C LEU A 71 -58.34 38.62 53.83
N PHE A 72 -58.26 37.46 54.48
CA PHE A 72 -57.09 36.59 54.41
C PHE A 72 -56.88 36.01 53.02
N THR A 73 -57.95 35.68 52.28
CA THR A 73 -57.82 35.21 50.90
C THR A 73 -57.32 36.32 49.96
N LYS A 74 -57.80 37.56 50.13
CA LYS A 74 -57.27 38.74 49.41
C LYS A 74 -55.81 39.03 49.77
N LEU A 75 -55.47 38.99 51.06
CA LEU A 75 -54.11 39.22 51.53
C LEU A 75 -53.15 38.13 51.02
N ARG A 76 -53.59 36.87 51.03
CA ARG A 76 -52.82 35.75 50.47
C ARG A 76 -52.62 35.90 48.96
N PHE A 77 -53.66 36.27 48.21
CA PHE A 77 -53.55 36.51 46.78
C PHE A 77 -52.56 37.64 46.48
N SER A 78 -52.70 38.78 47.17
CA SER A 78 -51.79 39.92 47.04
C SER A 78 -50.34 39.57 47.37
N TYR A 79 -50.10 38.79 48.43
CA TYR A 79 -48.75 38.36 48.80
C TYR A 79 -48.14 37.42 47.76
N VAL A 80 -48.89 36.41 47.29
CA VAL A 80 -48.41 35.50 46.24
C VAL A 80 -48.15 36.25 44.93
N GLU A 81 -49.01 37.20 44.57
CA GLU A 81 -48.81 38.05 43.40
C GLU A 81 -47.55 38.92 43.56
N GLN A 82 -47.35 39.53 44.72
CA GLN A 82 -46.15 40.34 44.98
C GLN A 82 -44.89 39.49 44.95
N VAL A 83 -44.86 38.33 45.62
CA VAL A 83 -43.70 37.43 45.62
C VAL A 83 -43.40 36.91 44.22
N THR A 84 -44.42 36.61 43.40
CA THR A 84 -44.20 36.18 42.02
C THR A 84 -43.71 37.30 41.14
N LYS A 85 -44.23 38.53 41.28
CA LYS A 85 -43.72 39.73 40.59
C LYS A 85 -42.27 40.02 40.95
N GLU A 86 -41.93 40.00 42.24
CA GLU A 86 -40.56 40.23 42.71
C GLU A 86 -39.62 39.12 42.22
N ARG A 87 -40.04 37.86 42.26
CA ARG A 87 -39.26 36.74 41.73
C ARG A 87 -39.07 36.87 40.22
N PHE A 88 -40.09 37.28 39.48
CA PHE A 88 -40.01 37.51 38.04
C PHE A 88 -39.04 38.66 37.69
N LEU A 89 -39.16 39.79 38.39
CA LEU A 89 -38.24 40.91 38.21
C LEU A 89 -36.80 40.53 38.56
N LYS A 90 -36.58 39.78 39.66
CA LYS A 90 -35.27 39.22 39.97
C LYS A 90 -34.79 38.32 38.83
N THR A 91 -35.58 37.35 38.37
CA THR A 91 -35.14 36.46 37.27
C THR A 91 -34.82 37.17 35.96
N ILE A 92 -35.46 38.31 35.65
CA ILE A 92 -35.17 39.12 34.46
C ILE A 92 -33.95 40.01 34.68
N THR A 93 -33.79 40.57 35.87
CA THR A 93 -32.75 41.55 36.18
C THR A 93 -31.45 40.90 36.67
N ASP A 94 -31.51 39.65 37.15
CA ASP A 94 -30.37 38.86 37.60
C ASP A 94 -29.37 38.59 36.46
N LYS A 95 -29.84 38.70 35.20
CA LYS A 95 -28.97 38.73 34.03
C LYS A 95 -28.78 40.18 33.61
N GLU A 96 -27.57 40.70 33.82
CA GLU A 96 -27.17 41.97 33.24
C GLU A 96 -27.41 41.91 31.72
N PRO A 97 -28.18 42.85 31.14
CA PRO A 97 -28.39 42.87 29.70
C PRO A 97 -27.04 43.09 29.01
N GLU A 98 -26.71 42.22 28.07
CA GLU A 98 -25.50 42.34 27.26
C GLU A 98 -25.62 43.60 26.39
N PHE A 99 -24.94 44.67 26.78
CA PHE A 99 -24.82 45.87 25.97
C PHE A 99 -23.74 45.63 24.93
N VAL A 100 -24.15 45.23 23.73
CA VAL A 100 -23.23 45.10 22.60
C VAL A 100 -22.69 46.49 22.26
N GLU A 101 -21.39 46.67 22.42
CA GLU A 101 -20.74 47.93 22.09
C GLU A 101 -20.78 48.17 20.58
N SER A 102 -20.91 49.43 20.16
CA SER A 102 -20.88 49.78 18.74
C SER A 102 -19.57 49.35 18.06
N ALA A 103 -18.47 49.24 18.81
CA ALA A 103 -17.19 48.76 18.33
C ALA A 103 -17.23 47.24 18.05
N GLU A 104 -17.80 46.45 18.96
CA GLU A 104 -17.97 45.00 18.78
C GLU A 104 -18.87 44.69 17.58
N ASN A 105 -19.95 45.46 17.41
CA ASN A 105 -20.80 45.35 16.21
C ASN A 105 -20.03 45.65 14.93
N ALA A 106 -19.18 46.69 14.91
CA ALA A 106 -18.37 47.02 13.74
C ALA A 106 -17.34 45.91 13.42
N GLU A 107 -16.72 45.31 14.44
CA GLU A 107 -15.81 44.17 14.26
C GLU A 107 -16.53 42.93 13.72
N LEU A 108 -17.71 42.61 14.26
CA LEU A 108 -18.55 41.51 13.79
C LEU A 108 -19.04 41.73 12.37
N GLU A 109 -19.38 42.97 11.99
CA GLU A 109 -19.75 43.32 10.62
C GLU A 109 -18.60 43.11 9.63
N GLU A 110 -17.36 43.45 10.01
CA GLU A 110 -16.19 43.23 9.16
C GLU A 110 -15.91 41.73 8.99
N ARG A 111 -15.97 40.94 10.08
CA ARG A 111 -15.85 39.48 10.01
C ARG A 111 -16.93 38.86 9.13
N LEU A 112 -18.19 39.28 9.32
CA LEU A 112 -19.31 38.82 8.49
C LEU A 112 -19.14 39.20 7.02
N ARG A 113 -18.54 40.35 6.71
CA ARG A 113 -18.24 40.76 5.34
C ARG A 113 -17.19 39.84 4.71
N GLY A 114 -16.11 39.52 5.44
CA GLY A 114 -15.09 38.57 5.02
C GLY A 114 -15.66 37.17 4.79
N ASP A 115 -16.41 36.65 5.76
CA ASP A 115 -17.03 35.32 5.68
C ASP A 115 -18.05 35.22 4.54
N LYS A 116 -18.84 36.28 4.31
CA LYS A 116 -19.77 36.35 3.17
C LYS A 116 -19.04 36.34 1.83
N ALA A 117 -17.90 37.04 1.73
CA ALA A 117 -17.09 37.03 0.52
C ALA A 117 -16.51 35.63 0.25
N ALA A 118 -15.90 35.00 1.26
CA ALA A 118 -15.35 33.65 1.16
C ALA A 118 -16.43 32.60 0.83
N LEU A 119 -17.62 32.71 1.43
CA LEU A 119 -18.74 31.82 1.12
C LEU A 119 -19.23 32.00 -0.33
N LYS A 120 -19.25 33.23 -0.84
CA LYS A 120 -19.64 33.50 -2.23
C LYS A 120 -18.64 32.91 -3.21
N GLU A 121 -17.34 33.04 -2.93
CA GLU A 121 -16.28 32.43 -3.73
C GLU A 121 -16.41 30.90 -3.77
N ARG A 122 -16.54 30.24 -2.62
CA ARG A 122 -16.71 28.79 -2.57
C ARG A 122 -17.98 28.31 -3.25
N LYS A 123 -19.10 29.05 -3.14
CA LYS A 123 -20.32 28.73 -3.88
C LYS A 123 -20.10 28.79 -5.39
N GLN A 124 -19.33 29.76 -5.86
CA GLN A 124 -18.98 29.86 -7.29
C GLN A 124 -18.09 28.72 -7.74
N GLU A 125 -17.09 28.34 -6.93
CA GLU A 125 -16.21 27.20 -7.18
C GLU A 125 -17.02 25.89 -7.28
N VAL A 126 -17.88 25.60 -6.30
CA VAL A 126 -18.74 24.41 -6.32
C VAL A 126 -19.68 24.43 -7.52
N ALA A 127 -20.25 25.59 -7.88
CA ALA A 127 -21.09 25.70 -9.07
C ALA A 127 -20.32 25.42 -10.37
N ASN A 128 -19.04 25.82 -10.45
CA ASN A 128 -18.19 25.52 -11.60
C ASN A 128 -17.84 24.02 -11.64
N LEU A 129 -17.49 23.42 -10.51
CA LEU A 129 -17.20 21.98 -10.41
C LEU A 129 -18.42 21.13 -10.78
N LEU A 130 -19.62 21.54 -10.35
CA LEU A 130 -20.86 20.86 -10.74
C LEU A 130 -21.11 20.95 -12.24
N LYS A 131 -20.86 22.11 -12.87
CA LYS A 131 -20.97 22.24 -14.33
C LYS A 131 -19.97 21.36 -15.07
N GLU A 132 -18.72 21.32 -14.62
CA GLU A 132 -17.70 20.46 -15.21
C GLU A 132 -18.08 18.98 -15.06
N LEU A 133 -18.58 18.58 -13.88
CA LEU A 133 -19.05 17.22 -13.65
C LEU A 133 -20.28 16.87 -14.50
N GLU A 134 -21.21 17.81 -14.69
CA GLU A 134 -22.33 17.64 -15.62
C GLU A 134 -21.85 17.52 -17.08
N GLU A 135 -20.90 18.33 -17.51
CA GLU A 135 -20.31 18.26 -18.85
C GLU A 135 -19.58 16.95 -19.07
N GLN A 136 -18.77 16.51 -18.11
CA GLN A 136 -18.09 15.21 -18.14
C GLN A 136 -19.08 14.05 -18.12
N SER A 137 -20.13 14.10 -17.31
CA SER A 137 -21.16 13.06 -17.29
C SER A 137 -21.94 13.02 -18.60
N ARG A 138 -22.25 14.18 -19.22
CA ARG A 138 -22.86 14.24 -20.54
C ARG A 138 -21.91 13.76 -21.63
N SER A 139 -20.62 14.10 -21.58
CA SER A 139 -19.62 13.65 -22.56
C SER A 139 -19.29 12.18 -22.43
N LEU A 140 -19.49 11.56 -21.26
CA LEU A 140 -19.41 10.11 -21.07
C LEU A 140 -20.70 9.40 -21.50
N ALA A 141 -21.85 10.02 -21.22
CA ALA A 141 -23.16 9.50 -21.63
C ALA A 141 -23.40 9.64 -23.15
N GLN A 142 -22.80 10.62 -23.83
CA GLN A 142 -22.96 10.83 -25.28
C GLN A 142 -22.39 9.67 -26.12
N PRO A 143 -21.14 9.22 -25.95
CA PRO A 143 -20.63 8.01 -26.59
C PRO A 143 -21.48 6.80 -26.21
N LEU A 144 -21.88 6.69 -24.94
CA LEU A 144 -22.75 5.60 -24.48
C LEU A 144 -24.12 5.62 -25.18
N ARG A 145 -24.65 6.81 -25.51
CA ARG A 145 -25.96 7.02 -26.15
C ARG A 145 -25.89 7.00 -27.67
N GLU A 146 -24.80 7.42 -28.28
CA GLU A 146 -24.59 7.33 -29.73
C GLU A 146 -24.34 5.88 -30.16
N LEU A 147 -23.72 5.07 -29.29
CA LEU A 147 -23.68 3.62 -29.45
C LEU A 147 -24.98 2.90 -29.03
N VAL A 148 -25.98 3.60 -28.50
CA VAL A 148 -27.26 3.02 -28.05
C VAL A 148 -28.44 3.73 -28.73
N PRO A 149 -28.94 3.22 -29.87
CA PRO A 149 -30.23 3.67 -30.40
C PRO A 149 -31.34 3.48 -29.35
N PRO A 150 -32.46 4.22 -29.44
CA PRO A 150 -33.52 4.29 -28.42
C PRO A 150 -34.41 3.04 -28.37
N ASN A 151 -33.83 1.85 -28.54
CA ASN A 151 -34.47 0.58 -28.27
C ASN A 151 -33.49 -0.26 -27.43
N GLU A 152 -33.91 -0.55 -26.21
CA GLU A 152 -33.16 -1.20 -25.14
C GLU A 152 -32.43 -2.46 -25.62
N THR A 153 -31.20 -2.72 -25.10
CA THR A 153 -30.53 -4.04 -24.86
C THR A 153 -29.02 -4.09 -25.19
N THR A 154 -28.45 -3.23 -26.05
CA THR A 154 -27.06 -3.40 -26.58
C THR A 154 -25.91 -2.90 -25.68
N GLY A 155 -26.12 -1.87 -24.85
CA GLY A 155 -25.08 -1.42 -23.90
C GLY A 155 -24.79 -2.47 -22.82
N ASN A 156 -25.85 -3.12 -22.34
CA ASN A 156 -25.75 -4.29 -21.48
C ASN A 156 -25.15 -5.48 -22.23
N GLU A 157 -25.35 -5.60 -23.54
CA GLU A 157 -24.79 -6.70 -24.33
C GLU A 157 -23.26 -6.64 -24.39
N ASN A 158 -22.64 -5.49 -24.67
CA ASN A 158 -21.16 -5.40 -24.67
C ASN A 158 -20.55 -5.65 -23.29
N VAL A 159 -21.18 -5.14 -22.23
CA VAL A 159 -20.75 -5.41 -20.85
C VAL A 159 -20.93 -6.89 -20.53
N ARG A 160 -22.08 -7.49 -20.88
CA ARG A 160 -22.34 -8.92 -20.69
C ARG A 160 -21.40 -9.79 -21.52
N LEU A 161 -21.09 -9.44 -22.77
CA LEU A 161 -20.14 -10.14 -23.62
C LEU A 161 -18.76 -10.13 -22.99
N LYS A 162 -18.27 -8.97 -22.54
CA LYS A 162 -16.99 -8.88 -21.81
C LYS A 162 -17.03 -9.67 -20.52
N THR A 163 -18.11 -9.62 -19.74
CA THR A 163 -18.26 -10.42 -18.52
C THR A 163 -18.22 -11.92 -18.82
N THR A 164 -18.92 -12.39 -19.86
CA THR A 164 -18.87 -13.80 -20.26
C THR A 164 -17.48 -14.23 -20.74
N GLN A 165 -16.73 -13.34 -21.42
CA GLN A 165 -15.33 -13.61 -21.77
C GLN A 165 -14.43 -13.66 -20.52
N LEU A 166 -14.68 -12.82 -19.52
CA LEU A 166 -13.96 -12.87 -18.24
C LEU A 166 -14.27 -14.16 -17.47
N GLU A 167 -15.49 -14.68 -17.58
CA GLU A 167 -15.89 -15.94 -16.95
C GLU A 167 -15.26 -17.17 -17.64
N THR A 168 -14.93 -17.10 -18.93
CA THR A 168 -14.26 -18.21 -19.65
C THR A 168 -12.75 -18.27 -19.43
N LEU A 169 -12.09 -17.13 -19.17
CA LEU A 169 -10.64 -17.03 -18.98
C LEU A 169 -10.06 -17.96 -17.89
N PRO A 170 -10.65 -18.12 -16.69
CA PRO A 170 -10.13 -19.04 -15.68
C PRO A 170 -10.08 -20.50 -16.15
N SER A 171 -11.06 -20.91 -16.96
CA SER A 171 -11.10 -22.27 -17.52
C SER A 171 -10.03 -22.47 -18.59
N GLU A 172 -9.78 -21.44 -19.41
CA GLU A 172 -8.71 -21.44 -20.41
C GLU A 172 -7.33 -21.45 -19.74
N ILE A 173 -7.13 -20.67 -18.68
CA ILE A 173 -5.89 -20.66 -17.90
C ILE A 173 -5.63 -22.04 -17.30
N ALA A 174 -6.63 -22.67 -16.66
CA ALA A 174 -6.49 -24.01 -16.11
C ALA A 174 -6.17 -25.05 -17.20
N ASN A 175 -6.77 -24.94 -18.38
CA ASN A 175 -6.45 -25.79 -19.53
C ASN A 175 -5.01 -25.58 -20.03
N LEU A 176 -4.57 -24.33 -20.15
CA LEU A 176 -3.21 -23.99 -20.55
C LEU A 176 -2.19 -24.47 -19.53
N GLU A 177 -2.47 -24.33 -18.23
CA GLU A 177 -1.62 -24.87 -17.15
C GLU A 177 -1.51 -26.38 -17.22
N ARG A 178 -2.63 -27.10 -17.49
CA ARG A 178 -2.61 -28.54 -17.70
C ARG A 178 -1.78 -28.92 -18.93
N ILE A 179 -1.96 -28.21 -20.05
CA ILE A 179 -1.17 -28.42 -21.27
C ILE A 179 0.31 -28.16 -21.00
N ILE A 180 0.65 -27.12 -20.24
CA ILE A 180 2.04 -26.83 -19.85
C ILE A 180 2.59 -27.94 -18.96
N ALA A 181 1.83 -28.47 -18.01
CA ALA A 181 2.25 -29.60 -17.18
C ALA A 181 2.46 -30.87 -18.02
N ASP A 182 1.55 -31.16 -18.94
CA ASP A 182 1.64 -32.28 -19.88
C ASP A 182 2.87 -32.12 -20.78
N LEU A 183 3.08 -30.94 -21.36
CA LEU A 183 4.25 -30.63 -22.18
C LEU A 183 5.54 -30.70 -21.37
N ARG A 184 5.55 -30.21 -20.12
CA ARG A 184 6.73 -30.32 -19.24
C ARG A 184 7.04 -31.77 -18.89
N SER A 185 6.04 -32.60 -18.62
CA SER A 185 6.24 -34.04 -18.37
C SER A 185 6.67 -34.77 -19.64
N ALA A 186 6.15 -34.40 -20.81
CA ALA A 186 6.53 -34.96 -22.10
C ALA A 186 7.92 -34.49 -22.57
N ALA A 187 8.31 -33.27 -22.18
CA ALA A 187 9.61 -32.66 -22.44
C ALA A 187 10.67 -33.01 -21.38
N GLN A 188 10.29 -33.71 -20.30
CA GLN A 188 11.30 -34.36 -19.46
C GLN A 188 12.14 -35.29 -20.36
N PRO A 189 13.47 -35.24 -20.21
CA PRO A 189 14.34 -35.74 -21.24
C PRO A 189 14.24 -37.25 -21.43
N LYS A 190 13.74 -37.67 -22.60
CA LYS A 190 13.65 -39.08 -23.02
C LYS A 190 14.97 -39.67 -23.51
N SER A 191 16.01 -38.83 -23.68
CA SER A 191 17.29 -39.27 -24.22
C SER A 191 18.27 -39.58 -23.10
N SER A 192 19.04 -40.66 -23.25
CA SER A 192 20.11 -41.04 -22.32
C SER A 192 21.28 -40.03 -22.33
N ASN A 193 21.36 -39.17 -23.37
CA ASN A 193 22.46 -38.24 -23.55
C ASN A 193 22.14 -36.88 -22.90
N PRO A 194 22.91 -36.44 -21.89
CA PRO A 194 22.62 -35.20 -21.15
C PRO A 194 22.70 -33.93 -22.01
N SER A 195 23.48 -33.95 -23.10
CA SER A 195 23.59 -32.82 -24.03
C SER A 195 22.35 -32.58 -24.89
N LEU A 196 21.52 -33.61 -25.09
CA LEU A 196 20.25 -33.50 -25.83
C LEU A 196 19.07 -33.13 -24.92
N ASN A 197 19.35 -32.97 -23.63
CA ASN A 197 18.38 -32.72 -22.56
C ASN A 197 18.49 -31.29 -22.01
N LEU A 198 19.20 -30.44 -22.74
CA LEU A 198 19.51 -29.07 -22.36
C LEU A 198 18.34 -28.13 -22.73
N PRO A 199 18.05 -27.10 -21.92
CA PRO A 199 17.11 -26.05 -22.30
C PRO A 199 17.58 -25.29 -23.55
N LEU A 200 16.64 -24.66 -24.25
CA LEU A 200 16.89 -24.02 -25.56
C LEU A 200 18.11 -23.08 -25.54
N GLN A 201 18.23 -22.23 -24.51
CA GLN A 201 19.36 -21.29 -24.42
C GLN A 201 20.72 -22.00 -24.34
N SER A 202 20.85 -23.03 -23.51
CA SER A 202 22.11 -23.77 -23.42
C SER A 202 22.37 -24.66 -24.63
N THR A 203 21.34 -25.07 -25.39
CA THR A 203 21.55 -25.72 -26.69
C THR A 203 22.11 -24.77 -27.74
N VAL A 204 21.67 -23.50 -27.75
CA VAL A 204 22.18 -22.47 -28.66
C VAL A 204 23.64 -22.16 -28.34
N GLU A 205 23.97 -21.97 -27.05
CA GLU A 205 25.36 -21.77 -26.61
C GLU A 205 26.27 -22.95 -26.98
N LEU A 206 25.79 -24.19 -26.77
CA LEU A 206 26.53 -25.38 -27.14
C LEU A 206 26.73 -25.49 -28.66
N LEU A 207 25.71 -25.13 -29.44
CA LEU A 207 25.77 -25.12 -30.90
C LEU A 207 26.79 -24.09 -31.39
N GLU A 208 26.75 -22.87 -30.88
CA GLU A 208 27.72 -21.82 -31.21
C GLU A 208 29.17 -22.27 -30.90
N LYS A 209 29.38 -22.90 -29.74
CA LYS A 209 30.69 -23.45 -29.39
C LYS A 209 31.15 -24.53 -30.37
N ARG A 210 30.26 -25.43 -30.79
CA ARG A 210 30.60 -26.49 -31.76
C ARG A 210 30.86 -25.93 -33.15
N GLU A 211 30.14 -24.89 -33.56
CA GLU A 211 30.39 -24.18 -34.82
C GLU A 211 31.76 -23.49 -34.81
N GLN A 212 32.13 -22.84 -33.71
CA GLN A 212 33.47 -22.28 -33.52
C GLN A 212 34.56 -23.37 -33.58
N GLU A 213 34.37 -24.48 -32.87
CA GLU A 213 35.30 -25.63 -32.93
C GLU A 213 35.43 -26.21 -34.36
N SER A 214 34.32 -26.29 -35.11
CA SER A 214 34.34 -26.72 -36.51
C SER A 214 35.10 -25.75 -37.40
N ALA A 215 34.84 -24.44 -37.26
CA ALA A 215 35.53 -23.41 -38.03
C ALA A 215 37.05 -23.40 -37.76
N ASP A 216 37.46 -23.59 -36.50
CA ASP A 216 38.86 -23.72 -36.12
C ASP A 216 39.53 -24.96 -36.72
N LEU A 217 38.80 -26.09 -36.78
CA LEU A 217 39.29 -27.31 -37.41
C LEU A 217 39.41 -27.16 -38.92
N ASP A 218 38.44 -26.53 -39.58
CA ASP A 218 38.48 -26.26 -41.01
C ASP A 218 39.65 -25.32 -41.36
N ALA A 219 39.88 -24.27 -40.57
CA ALA A 219 41.04 -23.40 -40.73
C ALA A 219 42.38 -24.14 -40.59
N LYS A 220 42.48 -25.09 -39.64
CA LYS A 220 43.66 -25.96 -39.49
C LYS A 220 43.82 -26.91 -40.69
N ILE A 221 42.73 -27.48 -41.19
CA ILE A 221 42.74 -28.35 -42.37
C ILE A 221 43.23 -27.57 -43.59
N ASP A 222 42.75 -26.35 -43.79
CA ASP A 222 43.15 -25.53 -44.94
C ASP A 222 44.61 -25.08 -44.83
N ALA A 223 45.08 -24.71 -43.64
CA ALA A 223 46.49 -24.42 -43.40
C ALA A 223 47.39 -25.63 -43.72
N LEU A 224 46.97 -26.83 -43.29
CA LEU A 224 47.70 -28.07 -43.60
C LEU A 224 47.67 -28.40 -45.10
N ARG A 225 46.53 -28.23 -45.76
CA ARG A 225 46.38 -28.42 -47.21
C ARG A 225 47.27 -27.45 -48.00
N ALA A 226 47.40 -26.20 -47.55
CA ALA A 226 48.29 -25.20 -48.14
C ALA A 226 49.77 -25.52 -47.92
N ALA A 227 50.15 -26.09 -46.77
CA ALA A 227 51.53 -26.49 -46.48
C ALA A 227 51.99 -27.77 -47.20
N LEU A 228 51.05 -28.67 -47.50
CA LEU A 228 51.28 -29.98 -48.11
C LEU A 228 52.05 -29.94 -49.45
N PRO A 229 51.70 -29.08 -50.44
CA PRO A 229 52.45 -28.99 -51.70
C PRO A 229 53.89 -28.51 -51.48
N GLY A 230 54.12 -27.54 -50.60
CA GLY A 230 55.48 -27.07 -50.28
C GLY A 230 56.34 -28.17 -49.66
N LYS A 231 55.77 -28.96 -48.75
CA LYS A 231 56.45 -30.13 -48.18
C LYS A 231 56.69 -31.24 -49.21
N ARG A 232 55.75 -31.49 -50.13
CA ARG A 232 55.96 -32.41 -51.26
C ARG A 232 57.11 -31.95 -52.15
N GLN A 233 57.15 -30.67 -52.54
CA GLN A 233 58.26 -30.12 -53.33
C GLN A 233 59.60 -30.22 -52.59
N GLN A 234 59.63 -29.99 -51.28
CA GLN A 234 60.84 -30.16 -50.48
C GLN A 234 61.32 -31.62 -50.48
N VAL A 235 60.40 -32.58 -50.35
CA VAL A 235 60.73 -34.01 -50.43
C VAL A 235 61.22 -34.40 -51.83
N GLU A 236 60.58 -33.91 -52.90
CA GLU A 236 61.04 -34.16 -54.27
C GLU A 236 62.44 -33.58 -54.51
N ARG A 237 62.72 -32.33 -54.08
CA ARG A 237 64.06 -31.74 -54.18
C ARG A 237 65.12 -32.57 -53.44
N LEU A 238 64.82 -33.02 -52.22
CA LEU A 238 65.73 -33.88 -51.46
C LEU A 238 65.92 -35.25 -52.12
N ARG A 239 64.89 -35.81 -52.79
CA ARG A 239 65.01 -37.03 -53.59
C ARG A 239 65.93 -36.80 -54.78
N ASP A 240 65.71 -35.72 -55.52
CA ASP A 240 66.53 -35.33 -56.66
C ASP A 240 68.00 -35.13 -56.26
N GLU A 241 68.27 -34.50 -55.11
CA GLU A 241 69.63 -34.35 -54.54
C GLU A 241 70.24 -35.68 -54.06
N LEU A 242 69.41 -36.60 -53.57
CA LEU A 242 69.85 -37.93 -53.12
C LEU A 242 70.23 -38.84 -54.29
N THR A 243 69.57 -38.72 -55.45
CA THR A 243 69.86 -39.58 -56.62
C THR A 243 71.31 -39.48 -57.13
N PRO A 244 71.93 -38.30 -57.36
CA PRO A 244 73.33 -38.23 -57.76
C PRO A 244 74.28 -38.64 -56.63
N MET A 245 73.92 -38.39 -55.37
CA MET A 245 74.69 -38.86 -54.20
C MET A 245 74.74 -40.39 -54.15
N GLN A 246 73.61 -41.06 -54.38
CA GLN A 246 73.53 -42.51 -54.47
C GLN A 246 74.29 -43.05 -55.70
N ALA A 247 74.16 -42.40 -56.86
CA ALA A 247 74.92 -42.77 -58.06
C ALA A 247 76.44 -42.64 -57.84
N ARG A 248 76.89 -41.55 -57.20
CA ARG A 248 78.29 -41.37 -56.78
C ARG A 248 78.73 -42.46 -55.81
N LYS A 249 77.92 -42.79 -54.80
CA LYS A 249 78.19 -43.90 -53.88
C LYS A 249 78.34 -45.23 -54.64
N ILE A 250 77.41 -45.57 -55.53
CA ILE A 250 77.46 -46.80 -56.33
C ILE A 250 78.73 -46.83 -57.18
N LYS A 251 79.05 -45.72 -57.87
CA LYS A 251 80.26 -45.61 -58.70
C LYS A 251 81.53 -45.80 -57.88
N THR A 252 81.67 -45.12 -56.75
CA THR A 252 82.84 -45.28 -55.86
C THR A 252 82.96 -46.70 -55.28
N VAL A 253 81.82 -47.34 -54.97
CA VAL A 253 81.80 -48.73 -54.50
C VAL A 253 82.19 -49.69 -55.63
N GLN A 254 81.70 -49.47 -56.85
CA GLN A 254 82.08 -50.25 -58.03
C GLN A 254 83.57 -50.07 -58.35
N GLU A 255 84.08 -48.85 -58.34
CA GLU A 255 85.52 -48.56 -58.51
C GLU A 255 86.35 -49.26 -57.43
N ALA A 256 85.92 -49.24 -56.16
CA ALA A 256 86.59 -49.95 -55.07
C ALA A 256 86.52 -51.47 -55.24
N GLN A 257 85.37 -52.01 -55.67
CA GLN A 257 85.21 -53.45 -55.95
C GLN A 257 86.02 -53.91 -57.17
N GLU A 258 86.11 -53.09 -58.21
CA GLU A 258 86.96 -53.36 -59.36
C GLU A 258 88.43 -53.21 -59.03
N ALA A 259 88.84 -52.23 -58.23
CA ALA A 259 90.20 -52.15 -57.71
C ALA A 259 90.53 -53.39 -56.87
N ARG A 260 89.57 -53.86 -56.06
CA ARG A 260 89.70 -55.11 -55.31
C ARG A 260 89.77 -56.34 -56.23
N ARG A 261 88.89 -56.48 -57.23
CA ARG A 261 88.96 -57.57 -58.22
C ARG A 261 90.21 -57.49 -59.09
N ARG A 262 90.71 -56.30 -59.40
CA ARG A 262 91.95 -56.09 -60.16
C ARG A 262 93.14 -56.47 -59.28
N ARG A 263 93.09 -56.21 -57.97
CA ARG A 263 94.09 -56.71 -57.01
C ARG A 263 94.01 -58.23 -56.80
N GLU A 264 92.81 -58.79 -56.71
CA GLU A 264 92.59 -60.23 -56.54
C GLU A 264 92.87 -61.00 -57.84
N GLY A 265 92.49 -60.48 -59.01
CA GLY A 265 92.74 -61.05 -60.33
C GLY A 265 94.16 -60.82 -60.86
N ALA A 266 94.79 -59.67 -60.56
CA ALA A 266 96.24 -59.50 -60.75
C ALA A 266 97.04 -60.33 -59.73
N GLY A 267 96.47 -60.60 -58.56
CA GLY A 267 97.03 -61.53 -57.58
C GLY A 267 96.79 -63.01 -57.89
N ALA A 268 95.85 -63.34 -58.77
CA ALA A 268 95.43 -64.72 -59.06
C ALA A 268 95.58 -65.16 -60.53
N GLY A 269 96.17 -64.35 -61.43
CA GLY A 269 96.50 -64.85 -62.78
C GLY A 269 96.79 -63.85 -63.89
N GLY A 270 96.77 -62.53 -63.67
CA GLY A 270 96.98 -61.55 -64.76
C GLY A 270 98.42 -61.04 -64.91
N ALA A 271 99.02 -60.54 -63.83
CA ALA A 271 100.34 -59.89 -63.90
C ALA A 271 101.51 -60.88 -63.87
N GLY A 272 101.30 -62.05 -63.24
CA GLY A 272 102.28 -63.14 -63.25
C GLY A 272 102.41 -63.79 -64.62
N ASP A 273 101.30 -63.98 -65.34
CA ASP A 273 101.28 -64.70 -66.62
C ASP A 273 101.92 -63.88 -67.74
N GLU A 274 101.67 -62.56 -67.82
CA GLU A 274 102.39 -61.69 -68.78
C GLU A 274 103.90 -61.58 -68.47
N LEU A 275 104.28 -61.61 -67.19
CA LEU A 275 105.69 -61.63 -66.78
C LEU A 275 106.33 -63.00 -67.05
N GLU A 276 105.60 -64.10 -66.89
CA GLU A 276 106.05 -65.46 -67.21
C GLU A 276 106.15 -65.69 -68.72
N GLU A 277 105.23 -65.18 -69.53
CA GLU A 277 105.31 -65.21 -70.99
C GLU A 277 106.51 -64.43 -71.50
N LYS A 278 106.73 -63.20 -70.99
CA LYS A 278 107.95 -62.42 -71.30
C LYS A 278 109.22 -63.13 -70.80
N GLY A 279 109.17 -63.76 -69.62
CA GLY A 279 110.28 -64.54 -69.09
C GLY A 279 110.57 -65.82 -69.87
N ARG A 280 109.55 -66.46 -70.45
CA ARG A 280 109.67 -67.61 -71.37
C ARG A 280 110.23 -67.18 -72.71
N TRP A 281 109.76 -66.06 -73.25
CA TRP A 281 110.29 -65.49 -74.49
C TRP A 281 111.75 -65.08 -74.35
N LEU A 282 112.10 -64.38 -73.26
CA LEU A 282 113.47 -64.00 -72.97
C LEU A 282 114.38 -65.22 -72.79
N ARG A 283 113.93 -66.25 -72.05
CA ARG A 283 114.69 -67.52 -71.95
C ARG A 283 114.82 -68.24 -73.29
N GLY A 284 113.79 -68.24 -74.13
CA GLY A 284 113.85 -68.80 -75.48
C GLY A 284 114.85 -68.04 -76.36
N SER A 285 114.85 -66.71 -76.28
CA SER A 285 115.82 -65.87 -77.00
C SER A 285 117.25 -66.07 -76.47
N GLU A 286 117.43 -66.23 -75.16
CA GLU A 286 118.73 -66.53 -74.55
C GLU A 286 119.23 -67.92 -74.95
N ALA A 287 118.35 -68.93 -74.98
CA ALA A 287 118.70 -70.28 -75.42
C ALA A 287 119.09 -70.31 -76.91
N SER A 288 118.37 -69.57 -77.77
CA SER A 288 118.73 -69.43 -79.19
C SER A 288 120.06 -68.68 -79.38
N LEU A 289 120.30 -67.63 -78.58
CA LEU A 289 121.57 -66.90 -78.62
C LEU A 289 122.73 -67.75 -78.10
N LYS A 290 122.54 -68.53 -77.03
CA LYS A 290 123.54 -69.50 -76.54
C LYS A 290 123.84 -70.59 -77.56
N GLY A 291 122.82 -71.14 -78.23
CA GLY A 291 123.01 -72.12 -79.30
C GLY A 291 123.73 -71.56 -80.55
N MET A 292 123.70 -70.25 -80.76
CA MET A 292 124.50 -69.58 -81.80
C MET A 292 125.92 -69.22 -81.34
N LEU A 293 126.18 -69.19 -80.02
CA LEU A 293 127.48 -68.84 -79.44
C LEU A 293 128.31 -70.07 -79.00
N GLU A 294 127.73 -71.27 -78.99
CA GLU A 294 128.47 -72.53 -78.86
C GLU A 294 128.95 -73.00 -80.25
N VAL A 295 130.10 -72.42 -80.65
CA VAL A 295 131.16 -73.04 -81.46
C VAL A 295 132.30 -73.39 -80.53
#